data_AF-A0A9X2NML1-F1
#
_entry.id   AF-A0A9X2NML1-F1
#
_cell.length_a   1.000
_cell.length_b   1.000
_cell.length_c   1.000
_cell.angle_alpha   90.00
_cell.angle_beta   90.00
_cell.angle_gamma   90.00
#
_symmetry.space_group_name_H-M   'P 1'
#
loop_
_entity.id
_entity.type
_entity.pdbx_description
1 polymer ?
#
loop_
_entity_poly.entity_id
_entity_poly.type
_entity_poly.pdbx_seq_one_letter_code
_entity_poly.pdbx_strand_id
1 'polypeptide(L)'
;MTRWLALIPVLALLAACGPYAGDKRPPSTAVSFPLLAGADDFYVDPGNPAAAWVRSAPPGPARETIATRIASRPAARLVTVPADAGPFVAAAAAAKRKPVLLADATGDCAAETYHRWFTALAAAIAGRPAVVVVRVAACPALRAAALADAVRTLRAPATATLLDVSDLGFPDDAARLLTAADVRDAAGFALNVGRYADDGRLTATAEAILSRLATSTGRTDYLPLFDTARNGAEVTGGCNPAGAKTGAWERIDRAGKPQGLWLTTPGTSDGPCGTAPGSRRGEFDPDLAIRLVPEPGH
;
A
#
# COMPACT_ATOMS: atom_id res chain seq x y z
N MET A 1 -16.57 88.14 9.33
CA MET A 1 -17.36 86.90 9.14
C MET A 1 -16.57 85.98 8.25
N THR A 2 -16.14 84.87 8.84
CA THR A 2 -14.91 84.15 8.50
C THR A 2 -15.19 83.00 7.53
N ARG A 3 -14.44 82.93 6.42
CA ARG A 3 -14.43 81.82 5.47
C ARG A 3 -13.79 80.58 6.12
N TRP A 4 -14.41 79.41 5.98
CA TRP A 4 -13.79 78.11 6.27
C TRP A 4 -13.97 77.19 5.06
N LEU A 5 -12.85 76.93 4.37
CA LEU A 5 -12.71 75.89 3.34
C LEU A 5 -12.45 74.56 4.06
N ALA A 6 -13.29 73.56 3.83
CA ALA A 6 -13.09 72.20 4.33
C ALA A 6 -12.12 71.45 3.40
N LEU A 7 -10.99 71.01 3.95
CA LEU A 7 -10.07 70.05 3.30
C LEU A 7 -10.67 68.64 3.35
N ILE A 8 -10.74 67.98 2.20
CA ILE A 8 -11.03 66.54 2.08
C ILE A 8 -9.69 65.80 2.09
N PRO A 9 -9.44 64.84 3.00
CA PRO A 9 -8.25 64.01 2.93
C PRO A 9 -8.46 62.89 1.90
N VAL A 10 -7.61 62.86 0.89
CA VAL A 10 -7.49 61.72 -0.04
C VAL A 10 -6.71 60.62 0.68
N LEU A 11 -7.39 59.53 1.02
CA LEU A 11 -6.75 58.32 1.56
C LEU A 11 -6.13 57.53 0.40
N ALA A 12 -4.80 57.56 0.28
CA ALA A 12 -4.06 56.72 -0.65
C ALA A 12 -4.02 55.27 -0.13
N LEU A 13 -4.74 54.36 -0.78
CA LEU A 13 -4.59 52.92 -0.60
C LEU A 13 -3.25 52.46 -1.21
N LEU A 14 -2.23 52.31 -0.37
CA LEU A 14 -1.02 51.58 -0.72
C LEU A 14 -1.32 50.08 -0.72
N ALA A 15 -1.42 49.50 -1.91
CA ALA A 15 -1.41 48.05 -2.10
C ALA A 15 0.00 47.53 -1.73
N ALA A 16 0.12 46.97 -0.54
CA ALA A 16 1.33 46.27 -0.12
C ALA A 16 1.41 44.91 -0.84
N CYS A 17 2.24 44.83 -1.89
CA CYS A 17 2.80 43.56 -2.35
C CYS A 17 3.73 43.02 -1.24
N GLY A 18 3.16 42.27 -0.31
CA GLY A 18 3.94 41.45 0.61
C GLY A 18 4.52 40.25 -0.15
N PRO A 19 5.80 39.89 0.04
CA PRO A 19 6.33 38.66 -0.50
C PRO A 19 5.52 37.49 0.06
N TYR A 20 5.04 36.61 -0.82
CA TYR A 20 4.47 35.31 -0.47
C TYR A 20 5.42 34.64 0.53
N ALA A 21 5.02 34.61 1.79
CA ALA A 21 5.63 33.76 2.79
C ALA A 21 5.39 32.32 2.30
N GLY A 22 6.40 31.71 1.68
CA GLY A 22 6.34 30.31 1.32
C GLY A 22 5.96 29.52 2.56
N ASP A 23 4.87 28.78 2.49
CA ASP A 23 4.43 27.86 3.52
C ASP A 23 5.63 26.97 3.90
N LYS A 24 6.28 27.29 5.03
CA LYS A 24 7.30 26.43 5.62
C LYS A 24 6.57 25.26 6.23
N ARG A 25 6.17 24.31 5.37
CA ARG A 25 5.63 23.03 5.76
C ARG A 25 6.62 22.40 6.74
N PRO A 26 6.19 22.00 7.95
CA PRO A 26 7.10 21.37 8.91
C PRO A 26 7.79 20.18 8.24
N PRO A 27 9.06 19.90 8.59
CA PRO A 27 9.78 18.76 8.03
C PRO A 27 8.92 17.50 8.22
N SER A 28 8.77 16.74 7.13
CA SER A 28 8.14 15.42 7.19
C SER A 28 8.82 14.61 8.27
N THR A 29 8.09 14.30 9.33
CA THR A 29 8.51 13.33 10.34
C THR A 29 8.57 11.98 9.65
N ALA A 30 9.77 11.57 9.24
CA ALA A 30 10.04 10.23 8.76
C ALA A 30 9.62 9.22 9.84
N VAL A 31 8.41 8.69 9.76
CA VAL A 31 8.02 7.50 10.52
C VAL A 31 7.59 6.45 9.53
N SER A 32 8.45 5.47 9.28
CA SER A 32 8.12 4.34 8.40
C SER A 32 9.01 3.13 8.64
N PHE A 33 10.28 3.34 9.01
CA PHE A 33 11.21 2.24 9.21
C PHE A 33 11.07 1.49 10.55
N PRO A 34 10.87 2.17 11.71
CA PRO A 34 10.68 1.48 12.98
C PRO A 34 9.43 0.59 13.00
N LEU A 35 8.42 0.93 12.19
CA LEU A 35 7.20 0.15 12.08
C LEU A 35 7.47 -1.20 11.41
N LEU A 36 8.29 -1.27 10.35
CA LEU A 36 8.62 -2.55 9.74
C LEU A 36 9.66 -3.34 10.54
N ALA A 37 10.69 -2.68 11.08
CA ALA A 37 11.84 -3.33 11.74
C ALA A 37 11.73 -3.48 13.28
N GLY A 38 10.60 -3.10 13.88
CA GLY A 38 10.35 -3.25 15.32
C GLY A 38 10.22 -4.72 15.78
N ALA A 39 10.35 -4.95 17.09
CA ALA A 39 10.36 -6.30 17.69
C ALA A 39 9.04 -7.10 17.54
N ASP A 40 7.93 -6.42 17.23
CA ASP A 40 6.64 -7.05 17.06
C ASP A 40 6.49 -7.60 15.62
N ASP A 41 6.28 -8.92 15.46
CA ASP A 41 5.98 -9.51 14.14
C ASP A 41 4.67 -8.97 13.52
N PHE A 42 4.45 -9.25 12.24
CA PHE A 42 3.20 -8.97 11.55
C PHE A 42 2.05 -9.89 12.01
N TYR A 43 0.84 -9.36 11.97
CA TYR A 43 -0.35 -10.08 12.39
C TYR A 43 -0.82 -11.05 11.30
N VAL A 44 -1.17 -12.27 11.71
CA VAL A 44 -1.79 -13.28 10.84
C VAL A 44 -3.30 -13.12 10.93
N ASP A 45 -3.96 -12.77 9.83
CA ASP A 45 -5.43 -12.68 9.79
C ASP A 45 -6.05 -14.08 9.89
N PRO A 46 -6.74 -14.45 10.99
CA PRO A 46 -7.45 -15.73 11.04
C PRO A 46 -8.57 -15.80 9.98
N GLY A 47 -9.03 -14.66 9.46
CA GLY A 47 -10.01 -14.55 8.39
C GLY A 47 -9.44 -14.58 6.96
N ASN A 48 -8.12 -14.75 6.77
CA ASN A 48 -7.56 -14.75 5.41
C ASN A 48 -8.16 -15.88 4.54
N PRO A 49 -8.20 -15.72 3.20
CA PRO A 49 -8.85 -16.69 2.31
C PRO A 49 -8.35 -18.13 2.46
N ALA A 50 -7.04 -18.32 2.69
CA ALA A 50 -6.47 -19.65 2.90
C ALA A 50 -6.94 -20.25 4.24
N ALA A 51 -6.94 -19.46 5.32
CA ALA A 51 -7.46 -19.88 6.63
C ALA A 51 -8.97 -20.20 6.58
N ALA A 52 -9.74 -19.43 5.81
CA ALA A 52 -11.15 -19.70 5.59
C ALA A 52 -11.38 -21.05 4.90
N TRP A 53 -10.63 -21.34 3.84
CA TRP A 53 -10.68 -22.64 3.18
C TRP A 53 -10.22 -23.79 4.09
N VAL A 54 -9.14 -23.61 4.85
CA VAL A 54 -8.62 -24.63 5.80
C VAL A 54 -9.64 -25.01 6.86
N ARG A 55 -10.53 -24.11 7.29
CA ARG A 55 -11.57 -24.43 8.29
C ARG A 55 -12.62 -25.40 7.76
N SER A 56 -13.00 -25.28 6.49
CA SER A 56 -14.05 -26.11 5.87
C SER A 56 -13.51 -27.32 5.10
N ALA A 57 -12.23 -27.32 4.72
CA ALA A 57 -11.63 -28.40 3.94
C ALA A 57 -11.59 -29.73 4.73
N PRO A 58 -11.79 -30.90 4.10
CA PRO A 58 -11.57 -32.18 4.77
C PRO A 58 -10.10 -32.36 5.19
N PRO A 59 -9.79 -33.16 6.23
CA PRO A 59 -8.42 -33.53 6.54
C PRO A 59 -7.70 -34.14 5.33
N GLY A 60 -6.45 -33.77 5.11
CA GLY A 60 -5.64 -34.29 4.02
C GLY A 60 -4.37 -33.46 3.75
N PRO A 61 -3.45 -33.96 2.92
CA PRO A 61 -2.14 -33.31 2.69
C PRO A 61 -2.27 -31.87 2.18
N ALA A 62 -3.20 -31.61 1.25
CA ALA A 62 -3.40 -30.25 0.73
C ALA A 62 -3.84 -29.28 1.84
N ARG A 63 -4.74 -29.73 2.73
CA ARG A 63 -5.19 -28.94 3.88
C ARG A 63 -4.03 -28.62 4.82
N GLU A 64 -3.20 -29.61 5.13
CA GLU A 64 -2.04 -29.44 6.01
C GLU A 64 -0.98 -28.50 5.41
N THR A 65 -0.66 -28.68 4.12
CA THR A 65 0.28 -27.80 3.41
C THR A 65 -0.21 -26.36 3.40
N ILE A 66 -1.47 -26.12 3.01
CA ILE A 66 -2.03 -24.75 2.98
C ILE A 66 -2.08 -24.16 4.40
N ALA A 67 -2.48 -24.95 5.41
CA ALA A 67 -2.53 -24.49 6.79
C ALA A 67 -1.16 -24.04 7.31
N THR A 68 -0.11 -24.82 7.05
CA THR A 68 1.23 -24.62 7.63
C THR A 68 2.13 -23.68 6.81
N ARG A 69 1.92 -23.63 5.50
CA ARG A 69 2.77 -22.87 4.57
C ARG A 69 2.16 -21.56 4.12
N ILE A 70 0.83 -21.41 4.16
CA ILE A 70 0.14 -20.21 3.67
C ILE A 70 -0.70 -19.56 4.77
N ALA A 71 -1.71 -20.26 5.29
CA ALA A 71 -2.71 -19.68 6.19
C ALA A 71 -2.13 -19.18 7.51
N SER A 72 -1.01 -19.77 7.97
CA SER A 72 -0.28 -19.40 9.18
C SER A 72 0.70 -18.24 8.99
N ARG A 73 0.84 -17.70 7.78
CA ARG A 73 1.78 -16.61 7.48
C ARG A 73 1.07 -15.26 7.46
N PRO A 74 1.73 -14.18 7.92
CA PRO A 74 1.20 -12.84 7.77
C PRO A 74 1.01 -12.51 6.29
N ALA A 75 -0.16 -11.99 5.95
CA ALA A 75 -0.46 -11.42 4.65
C ALA A 75 -1.37 -10.21 4.84
N ALA A 76 -1.33 -9.27 3.90
CA ALA A 76 -2.20 -8.10 3.98
C ALA A 76 -3.68 -8.51 3.93
N ARG A 77 -4.49 -7.86 4.77
CA ARG A 77 -5.94 -7.94 4.67
C ARG A 77 -6.41 -6.99 3.57
N LEU A 78 -7.05 -7.54 2.54
CA LEU A 78 -7.75 -6.74 1.54
C LEU A 78 -8.91 -6.00 2.21
N VAL A 79 -8.92 -4.67 2.09
CA VAL A 79 -9.97 -3.79 2.62
C VAL A 79 -10.69 -3.16 1.43
N THR A 80 -11.90 -3.63 1.17
CA THR A 80 -12.83 -3.01 0.19
C THR A 80 -13.90 -2.17 0.91
N VAL A 81 -14.21 -2.52 2.16
CA VAL A 81 -15.11 -1.80 3.05
C VAL A 81 -14.30 -1.31 4.27
N PRO A 82 -14.14 0.01 4.49
CA PRO A 82 -13.27 0.53 5.55
C PRO A 82 -13.62 0.06 6.96
N ALA A 83 -14.91 -0.09 7.25
CA ALA A 83 -15.40 -0.52 8.56
C ALA A 83 -14.88 -1.93 8.95
N ASP A 84 -14.60 -2.79 7.97
CA ASP A 84 -14.11 -4.15 8.21
C ASP A 84 -12.64 -4.18 8.65
N ALA A 85 -11.91 -3.07 8.53
CA ALA A 85 -10.54 -2.96 9.02
C ALA A 85 -10.48 -2.83 10.55
N GLY A 86 -11.50 -2.25 11.18
CA GLY A 86 -11.49 -1.93 12.62
C GLY A 86 -11.27 -3.14 13.53
N PRO A 87 -12.10 -4.20 13.41
CA PRO A 87 -11.93 -5.43 14.18
C PRO A 87 -10.55 -6.09 13.96
N PHE A 88 -10.06 -6.07 12.72
CA PHE A 88 -8.76 -6.65 12.37
C PHE A 88 -7.59 -5.90 13.01
N VAL A 89 -7.59 -4.56 12.93
CA VAL A 89 -6.55 -3.72 13.56
C VAL A 89 -6.61 -3.84 15.08
N ALA A 90 -7.82 -3.91 15.67
CA ALA A 90 -7.97 -4.11 17.10
C ALA A 90 -7.45 -5.49 17.57
N ALA A 91 -7.71 -6.56 16.81
CA ALA A 91 -7.20 -7.89 17.10
C ALA A 91 -5.67 -7.97 16.99
N ALA A 92 -5.10 -7.32 15.97
CA ALA A 92 -3.65 -7.20 15.82
C ALA A 92 -3.01 -6.48 17.02
N ALA A 93 -3.61 -5.35 17.45
CA ALA A 93 -3.15 -4.61 18.62
C ALA A 93 -3.23 -5.43 19.92
N ALA A 94 -4.33 -6.18 20.12
CA ALA A 94 -4.47 -7.07 21.28
C ALA A 94 -3.43 -8.19 21.30
N ALA A 95 -3.01 -8.67 20.11
CA ALA A 95 -1.95 -9.65 19.95
C ALA A 95 -0.53 -9.03 20.00
N LYS A 96 -0.41 -7.70 20.14
CA LYS A 96 0.87 -6.96 20.00
C LYS A 96 1.59 -7.28 18.69
N ARG A 97 0.83 -7.33 17.61
CA ARG A 97 1.32 -7.59 16.26
C ARG A 97 0.91 -6.45 15.33
N LYS A 98 1.63 -6.31 14.21
CA LYS A 98 1.42 -5.22 13.26
C LYS A 98 0.46 -5.65 12.14
N PRO A 99 -0.69 -4.99 11.94
CA PRO A 99 -1.57 -5.28 10.82
C PRO A 99 -1.00 -4.69 9.53
N VAL A 100 -1.18 -5.43 8.43
CA VAL A 100 -0.94 -4.95 7.06
C VAL A 100 -2.28 -4.90 6.35
N LEU A 101 -2.64 -3.73 5.81
CA LEU A 101 -3.89 -3.47 5.12
C LEU A 101 -3.59 -3.18 3.65
N LEU A 102 -4.27 -3.88 2.74
CA LEU A 102 -4.30 -3.54 1.33
C LEU A 102 -5.62 -2.81 1.06
N ALA A 103 -5.57 -1.47 1.00
CA ALA A 103 -6.73 -0.61 0.82
C ALA A 103 -7.10 -0.52 -0.67
N ASP A 104 -8.25 -1.08 -1.03
CA ASP A 104 -8.75 -1.11 -2.41
C ASP A 104 -10.08 -0.36 -2.52
N ALA A 105 -9.98 0.97 -2.59
CA ALA A 105 -11.11 1.88 -2.71
C ALA A 105 -11.64 1.93 -4.16
N THR A 106 -12.26 0.84 -4.61
CA THR A 106 -12.97 0.77 -5.90
C THR A 106 -14.36 1.40 -5.78
N GLY A 107 -14.38 2.74 -5.70
CA GLY A 107 -15.60 3.53 -5.75
C GLY A 107 -16.01 3.93 -7.18
N ASP A 108 -16.96 4.85 -7.27
CA ASP A 108 -17.40 5.57 -8.49
C ASP A 108 -16.32 6.48 -9.12
N CYS A 109 -15.07 6.34 -8.70
CA CYS A 109 -13.94 7.20 -9.06
C CYS A 109 -14.14 8.70 -8.73
N ALA A 110 -15.13 9.06 -7.89
CA ALA A 110 -15.31 10.44 -7.45
C ALA A 110 -14.37 10.76 -6.27
N ALA A 111 -13.72 11.92 -6.33
CA ALA A 111 -12.77 12.35 -5.30
C ALA A 111 -13.40 12.42 -3.90
N GLU A 112 -14.66 12.83 -3.82
CA GLU A 112 -15.40 12.92 -2.55
C GLU A 112 -15.71 11.53 -1.97
N THR A 113 -16.12 10.56 -2.80
CA THR A 113 -16.32 9.17 -2.37
C THR A 113 -15.00 8.56 -1.90
N TYR A 114 -13.90 8.84 -2.60
CA TYR A 114 -12.56 8.41 -2.23
C TYR A 114 -12.12 9.01 -0.88
N HIS A 115 -12.30 10.32 -0.68
CA HIS A 115 -12.01 11.01 0.57
C HIS A 115 -12.78 10.41 1.77
N ARG A 116 -14.10 10.21 1.61
CA ARG A 116 -14.92 9.58 2.66
C ARG A 116 -14.47 8.16 3.00
N TRP A 117 -14.10 7.39 1.97
CA TRP A 117 -13.60 6.03 2.15
C TRP A 117 -12.32 6.01 3.01
N PHE A 118 -11.35 6.87 2.71
CA PHE A 118 -10.11 6.96 3.49
C PHE A 118 -10.30 7.57 4.87
N THR A 119 -11.23 8.50 5.03
CA THR A 119 -11.64 9.04 6.34
C THR A 119 -12.20 7.93 7.23
N ALA A 120 -13.09 7.09 6.68
CA ALA A 120 -13.63 5.94 7.40
C ALA A 120 -12.54 4.91 7.73
N LEU A 121 -11.57 4.69 6.84
CA LEU A 121 -10.45 3.78 7.10
C LEU A 121 -9.55 4.32 8.22
N ALA A 122 -9.21 5.60 8.19
CA ALA A 122 -8.42 6.25 9.24
C ALA A 122 -9.12 6.13 10.62
N ALA A 123 -10.44 6.34 10.66
CA ALA A 123 -11.24 6.15 11.86
C ALA A 123 -11.23 4.69 12.35
N ALA A 124 -11.31 3.71 11.44
CA ALA A 124 -11.25 2.29 11.78
C ALA A 124 -9.87 1.87 12.34
N ILE A 125 -8.78 2.42 11.79
CA ILE A 125 -7.42 2.24 12.33
C ILE A 125 -7.29 2.88 13.72
N ALA A 126 -7.94 4.03 13.93
CA ALA A 126 -7.97 4.78 15.19
C ALA A 126 -6.58 5.11 15.74
N GLY A 127 -5.65 5.49 14.87
CA GLY A 127 -4.27 5.87 15.23
C GLY A 127 -3.38 4.72 15.74
N ARG A 128 -3.86 3.48 15.69
CA ARG A 128 -3.07 2.29 16.08
C ARG A 128 -1.96 2.01 15.06
N PRO A 129 -0.89 1.30 15.45
CA PRO A 129 0.15 0.85 14.53
C PRO A 129 -0.43 0.08 13.34
N ALA A 130 -0.11 0.50 12.11
CA ALA A 130 -0.59 -0.16 10.89
C ALA A 130 0.28 0.15 9.66
N VAL A 131 0.50 -0.85 8.81
CA VAL A 131 1.02 -0.63 7.45
C VAL A 131 -0.16 -0.60 6.50
N VAL A 132 -0.34 0.49 5.76
CA VAL A 132 -1.44 0.66 4.81
C VAL A 132 -0.85 0.79 3.41
N VAL A 133 -1.09 -0.20 2.56
CA VAL A 133 -0.78 -0.15 1.14
C VAL A 133 -2.05 0.30 0.42
N VAL A 134 -2.02 1.52 -0.12
CA VAL A 134 -3.11 2.09 -0.89
C VAL A 134 -2.97 1.67 -2.33
N ARG A 135 -3.91 0.87 -2.82
CA ARG A 135 -4.02 0.61 -4.25
C ARG A 135 -4.31 1.92 -4.95
N VAL A 136 -3.42 2.31 -5.86
CA VAL A 136 -3.76 3.36 -6.82
C VAL A 136 -4.93 2.81 -7.62
N ALA A 137 -6.11 3.38 -7.37
CA ALA A 137 -7.34 2.88 -7.94
C ALA A 137 -7.19 2.78 -9.46
N ALA A 138 -7.78 1.75 -10.08
CA ALA A 138 -7.82 1.60 -11.53
C ALA A 138 -8.62 2.73 -12.25
N CYS A 139 -9.03 3.76 -11.51
CA CYS A 139 -9.76 4.93 -11.93
C CYS A 139 -8.84 5.95 -12.61
N PRO A 140 -8.90 6.12 -13.94
CA PRO A 140 -8.10 7.14 -14.64
C PRO A 140 -8.56 8.56 -14.30
N ALA A 141 -9.81 8.71 -13.82
CA ALA A 141 -10.39 9.97 -13.38
C ALA A 141 -9.88 10.43 -11.99
N LEU A 142 -9.34 9.50 -11.18
CA LEU A 142 -8.74 9.86 -9.89
C LEU A 142 -7.41 10.55 -10.14
N ARG A 143 -7.36 11.84 -9.76
CA ARG A 143 -6.19 12.71 -9.96
C ARG A 143 -5.19 12.47 -8.83
N ALA A 144 -3.92 12.83 -9.05
CA ALA A 144 -2.88 12.78 -8.04
C ALA A 144 -3.26 13.52 -6.73
N ALA A 145 -4.07 14.58 -6.82
CA ALA A 145 -4.60 15.29 -5.65
C ALA A 145 -5.46 14.43 -4.71
N ALA A 146 -6.21 13.45 -5.23
CA ALA A 146 -7.02 12.54 -4.41
C ALA A 146 -6.14 11.51 -3.68
N LEU A 147 -5.07 11.03 -4.31
CA LEU A 147 -4.06 10.19 -3.65
C LEU A 147 -3.33 10.97 -2.55
N ALA A 148 -2.95 12.22 -2.83
CA ALA A 148 -2.36 13.11 -1.83
C ALA A 148 -3.27 13.29 -0.62
N ASP A 149 -4.57 13.45 -0.88
CA ASP A 149 -5.57 13.59 0.17
C ASP A 149 -5.73 12.32 1.02
N ALA A 150 -5.76 11.14 0.39
CA ALA A 150 -5.77 9.87 1.12
C ALA A 150 -4.52 9.68 1.99
N VAL A 151 -3.33 10.02 1.47
CA VAL A 151 -2.07 9.97 2.23
C VAL A 151 -2.14 10.89 3.46
N ARG A 152 -2.61 12.14 3.29
CA ARG A 152 -2.77 13.07 4.42
C ARG A 152 -3.82 12.58 5.43
N THR A 153 -4.93 12.04 4.95
CA THR A 153 -6.03 11.54 5.79
C THR A 153 -5.58 10.35 6.65
N LEU A 154 -4.75 9.45 6.10
CA LEU A 154 -4.20 8.30 6.81
C LEU A 154 -2.99 8.64 7.69
N ARG A 155 -2.51 9.89 7.68
CA ARG A 155 -1.30 10.27 8.42
C ARG A 155 -1.54 10.15 9.92
N ALA A 156 -0.79 9.25 10.55
CA ALA A 156 -0.71 9.12 12.00
C ALA A 156 0.70 8.69 12.41
N PRO A 157 1.16 9.01 13.64
CA PRO A 157 2.53 8.71 14.08
C PRO A 157 2.90 7.23 13.98
N ALA A 158 1.94 6.30 14.09
CA ALA A 158 2.19 4.87 14.04
C ALA A 158 1.73 4.20 12.73
N THR A 159 1.33 4.98 11.71
CA THR A 159 0.80 4.44 10.46
C THR A 159 1.76 4.72 9.30
N ALA A 160 2.22 3.67 8.64
CA ALA A 160 3.02 3.80 7.41
C ALA A 160 2.13 3.61 6.19
N THR A 161 1.94 4.69 5.43
CA THR A 161 1.13 4.67 4.19
C THR A 161 2.04 4.55 2.98
N LEU A 162 1.86 3.51 2.17
CA LEU A 162 2.59 3.24 0.93
C LEU A 162 1.61 3.28 -0.25
N LEU A 163 2.02 3.85 -1.38
CA LEU A 163 1.22 3.84 -2.61
C LEU A 163 1.63 2.67 -3.51
N ASP A 164 0.69 1.78 -3.85
CA ASP A 164 0.92 0.69 -4.79
C ASP A 164 1.01 1.22 -6.22
N VAL A 165 2.18 1.07 -6.83
CA VAL A 165 2.48 1.52 -8.20
C VAL A 165 2.73 0.36 -9.16
N SER A 166 2.28 -0.84 -8.79
CA SER A 166 2.52 -2.09 -9.54
C SER A 166 1.94 -2.06 -10.97
N ASP A 167 0.86 -1.32 -11.19
CA ASP A 167 0.15 -1.26 -12.47
C ASP A 167 0.63 -0.15 -13.41
N LEU A 168 1.58 0.69 -12.99
CA LEU A 168 2.04 1.83 -13.79
C LEU A 168 3.07 1.45 -14.86
N GLY A 169 3.60 0.22 -14.85
CA GLY A 169 4.44 -0.35 -15.90
C GLY A 169 5.86 0.21 -16.02
N PHE A 170 6.10 1.49 -15.68
CA PHE A 170 7.40 2.16 -15.83
C PHE A 170 7.81 3.00 -14.60
N PRO A 171 9.11 3.02 -14.24
CA PRO A 171 9.64 3.84 -13.15
C PRO A 171 9.35 5.34 -13.25
N ASP A 172 9.36 5.90 -14.47
CA ASP A 172 9.07 7.32 -14.70
C ASP A 172 7.61 7.68 -14.38
N ASP A 173 6.67 6.83 -14.77
CA ASP A 173 5.25 7.03 -14.51
C ASP A 173 4.95 6.94 -13.01
N ALA A 174 5.54 5.95 -12.34
CA ALA A 174 5.48 5.82 -10.89
C ALA A 174 6.05 7.06 -10.19
N ALA A 175 7.28 7.49 -10.53
CA ALA A 175 7.89 8.65 -9.89
C ALA A 175 7.09 9.95 -10.12
N ARG A 176 6.54 10.14 -11.34
CA ARG A 176 5.68 11.30 -11.65
C ARG A 176 4.39 11.28 -10.85
N LEU A 177 3.69 10.14 -10.78
CA LEU A 177 2.46 10.02 -9.99
C LEU A 177 2.75 10.28 -8.51
N LEU A 178 3.77 9.63 -7.96
CA LEU A 178 4.16 9.78 -6.55
C LEU A 178 4.52 11.24 -6.24
N THR A 179 5.29 11.90 -7.10
CA THR A 179 5.61 13.34 -6.92
C THR A 179 4.34 14.20 -6.98
N ALA A 180 3.45 13.96 -7.95
CA ALA A 180 2.21 14.72 -8.11
C ALA A 180 1.19 14.45 -6.98
N ALA A 181 1.27 13.27 -6.35
CA ALA A 181 0.47 12.90 -5.18
C ALA A 181 1.06 13.45 -3.87
N ASP A 182 2.05 14.33 -3.95
CA ASP A 182 2.76 14.87 -2.79
C ASP A 182 3.17 13.77 -1.79
N VAL A 183 3.79 12.71 -2.31
CA VAL A 183 4.29 11.55 -1.56
C VAL A 183 5.24 11.93 -0.41
N ARG A 184 5.62 13.21 -0.28
CA ARG A 184 6.42 13.71 0.84
C ARG A 184 5.82 13.37 2.21
N ASP A 185 4.52 13.13 2.29
CA ASP A 185 3.85 12.70 3.53
C ASP A 185 3.62 11.18 3.62
N ALA A 186 3.92 10.43 2.57
CA ALA A 186 3.86 8.98 2.57
C ALA A 186 5.18 8.36 3.04
N ALA A 187 5.09 7.09 3.43
CA ALA A 187 6.21 6.25 3.80
C ALA A 187 7.05 5.85 2.58
N GLY A 188 6.40 5.64 1.42
CA GLY A 188 7.03 5.15 0.21
C GLY A 188 6.01 4.54 -0.75
N PHE A 189 6.37 3.44 -1.39
CA PHE A 189 5.57 2.80 -2.42
C PHE A 189 5.66 1.28 -2.36
N ALA A 190 4.64 0.62 -2.91
CA ALA A 190 4.62 -0.82 -3.08
C ALA A 190 4.76 -1.22 -4.56
N LEU A 191 5.40 -2.36 -4.79
CA LEU A 191 5.53 -2.99 -6.11
C LEU A 191 5.08 -4.44 -6.05
N ASN A 192 4.78 -4.98 -7.23
CA ASN A 192 4.42 -6.39 -7.45
C ASN A 192 3.09 -6.85 -6.83
N VAL A 193 2.24 -5.95 -6.32
CA VAL A 193 0.98 -6.31 -5.67
C VAL A 193 0.11 -7.14 -6.61
N GLY A 194 -0.11 -8.41 -6.25
CA GLY A 194 -0.84 -9.35 -7.09
C GLY A 194 -0.13 -9.65 -8.42
N ARG A 195 1.20 -9.57 -8.48
CA ARG A 195 2.02 -9.87 -9.67
C ARG A 195 3.10 -10.90 -9.34
N TYR A 196 4.06 -11.08 -10.26
CA TYR A 196 4.99 -12.22 -10.31
C TYR A 196 6.43 -11.84 -10.67
N ALA A 197 6.80 -10.55 -10.61
CA ALA A 197 8.17 -10.13 -10.91
C ALA A 197 9.17 -10.71 -9.91
N ASP A 198 10.30 -11.20 -10.39
CA ASP A 198 11.42 -11.64 -9.57
C ASP A 198 12.07 -10.45 -8.83
N ASP A 199 12.87 -10.76 -7.81
CA ASP A 199 13.52 -9.75 -6.96
C ASP A 199 14.52 -8.86 -7.73
N GLY A 200 15.17 -9.38 -8.77
CA GLY A 200 16.13 -8.60 -9.57
C GLY A 200 15.43 -7.49 -10.34
N ARG A 201 14.36 -7.83 -11.07
CA ARG A 201 13.53 -6.85 -11.78
C ARG A 201 12.89 -5.83 -10.83
N LEU A 202 12.39 -6.29 -9.68
CA LEU A 202 11.79 -5.40 -8.68
C LEU A 202 12.81 -4.45 -8.06
N THR A 203 14.01 -4.93 -7.72
CA THR A 203 15.08 -4.09 -7.17
C THR A 203 15.50 -3.00 -8.14
N ALA A 204 15.76 -3.36 -9.41
CA ALA A 204 16.10 -2.38 -10.44
C ALA A 204 15.00 -1.32 -10.63
N THR A 205 13.73 -1.76 -10.64
CA THR A 205 12.57 -0.85 -10.74
C THR A 205 12.48 0.09 -9.53
N ALA A 206 12.66 -0.43 -8.32
CA ALA A 206 12.61 0.36 -7.10
C ALA A 206 13.74 1.40 -7.03
N GLU A 207 14.98 1.01 -7.34
CA GLU A 207 16.13 1.92 -7.38
C GLU A 207 15.93 3.05 -8.40
N ALA A 208 15.37 2.71 -9.57
CA ALA A 208 15.01 3.66 -10.60
C ALA A 208 13.95 4.68 -10.13
N ILE A 209 12.92 4.24 -9.40
CA ILE A 209 11.91 5.13 -8.80
C ILE A 209 12.52 6.00 -7.70
N LEU A 210 13.28 5.39 -6.78
CA LEU A 210 13.92 6.09 -5.65
C LEU A 210 14.86 7.20 -6.12
N SER A 211 15.67 6.95 -7.15
CA SER A 211 16.56 7.94 -7.75
C SER A 211 15.79 9.16 -8.26
N ARG A 212 14.68 8.94 -8.98
CA ARG A 212 13.81 10.01 -9.50
C ARG A 212 13.13 10.79 -8.39
N LEU A 213 12.63 10.10 -7.36
CA LEU A 213 12.03 10.73 -6.19
C LEU A 213 13.03 11.56 -5.40
N ALA A 214 14.28 11.11 -5.28
CA ALA A 214 15.35 11.87 -4.65
C ALA A 214 15.61 13.16 -5.42
N THR A 215 15.65 13.12 -6.76
CA THR A 215 15.77 14.32 -7.59
C THR A 215 14.56 15.25 -7.49
N SER A 216 13.33 14.73 -7.53
CA SER A 216 12.12 15.55 -7.58
C SER A 216 11.70 16.11 -6.22
N THR A 217 11.97 15.37 -5.13
CA THR A 217 11.50 15.73 -3.78
C THR A 217 12.64 16.07 -2.82
N GLY A 218 13.88 15.64 -3.07
CA GLY A 218 14.99 15.76 -2.12
C GLY A 218 14.94 14.79 -0.94
N ARG A 219 13.95 13.89 -0.87
CA ARG A 219 13.87 12.80 0.14
C ARG A 219 14.51 11.53 -0.40
N THR A 220 15.26 10.84 0.44
CA THR A 220 15.96 9.58 0.12
C THR A 220 15.55 8.41 1.02
N ASP A 221 14.60 8.65 1.91
CA ASP A 221 14.15 7.72 2.96
C ASP A 221 12.82 7.02 2.60
N TYR A 222 12.37 7.10 1.35
CA TYR A 222 11.20 6.38 0.89
C TYR A 222 11.40 4.87 1.01
N LEU A 223 10.33 4.19 1.41
CA LEU A 223 10.30 2.76 1.64
C LEU A 223 9.75 2.01 0.42
N PRO A 224 10.59 1.26 -0.33
CA PRO A 224 10.11 0.30 -1.31
C PRO A 224 9.66 -1.01 -0.62
N LEU A 225 8.38 -1.38 -0.79
CA LEU A 225 7.83 -2.65 -0.31
C LEU A 225 7.39 -3.54 -1.47
N PHE A 226 7.86 -4.79 -1.51
CA PHE A 226 7.50 -5.73 -2.57
C PHE A 226 6.46 -6.73 -2.07
N ASP A 227 5.43 -6.98 -2.87
CA ASP A 227 4.59 -8.16 -2.70
C ASP A 227 5.37 -9.42 -3.12
N THR A 228 5.77 -10.22 -2.15
CA THR A 228 6.55 -11.45 -2.34
C THR A 228 5.68 -12.70 -2.33
N ALA A 229 4.36 -12.56 -2.32
CA ALA A 229 3.42 -13.68 -2.22
C ALA A 229 3.61 -14.74 -3.30
N ARG A 230 4.06 -14.34 -4.50
CA ARG A 230 4.14 -15.21 -5.69
C ARG A 230 5.41 -14.99 -6.53
N ASN A 231 6.48 -14.47 -5.93
CA ASN A 231 7.72 -14.12 -6.64
C ASN A 231 8.91 -15.06 -6.39
N GLY A 232 8.69 -16.22 -5.77
CA GLY A 232 9.75 -17.16 -5.41
C GLY A 232 10.38 -17.90 -6.60
N ALA A 233 9.84 -17.73 -7.81
CA ALA A 233 10.37 -18.27 -9.05
C ALA A 233 10.07 -17.31 -10.21
N GLU A 234 11.00 -17.22 -11.16
CA GLU A 234 10.78 -16.47 -12.40
C GLU A 234 9.71 -17.17 -13.25
N VAL A 235 8.76 -16.40 -13.77
CA VAL A 235 7.68 -16.90 -14.63
C VAL A 235 7.37 -15.94 -15.77
N THR A 236 6.78 -16.49 -16.83
CA THR A 236 6.21 -15.71 -17.93
C THR A 236 4.69 -15.66 -17.81
N GLY A 237 4.10 -14.52 -18.17
CA GLY A 237 2.66 -14.26 -18.05
C GLY A 237 2.26 -13.57 -16.74
N GLY A 238 1.03 -13.05 -16.70
CA GLY A 238 0.54 -12.21 -15.60
C GLY A 238 -0.81 -12.63 -15.02
N CYS A 239 -1.26 -13.86 -15.33
CA CYS A 239 -2.56 -14.37 -14.93
C CYS A 239 -2.45 -15.87 -14.62
N ASN A 240 -2.40 -16.23 -13.33
CA ASN A 240 -2.17 -17.59 -12.82
C ASN A 240 -1.09 -18.41 -13.59
N PRO A 241 0.11 -17.83 -13.87
CA PRO A 241 1.13 -18.49 -14.68
C PRO A 241 1.61 -19.78 -14.01
N ALA A 242 1.93 -20.78 -14.84
CA ALA A 242 2.53 -22.03 -14.36
C ALA A 242 3.94 -21.77 -13.80
N GLY A 243 4.36 -22.58 -12.81
CA GLY A 243 5.70 -22.51 -12.24
C GLY A 243 5.93 -21.42 -11.20
N ALA A 244 4.96 -20.52 -10.97
CA ALA A 244 5.07 -19.50 -9.92
C ALA A 244 5.23 -20.16 -8.56
N LYS A 245 6.01 -19.54 -7.68
CA LYS A 245 6.25 -20.01 -6.31
C LYS A 245 6.08 -18.87 -5.31
N THR A 246 5.73 -19.20 -4.07
CA THR A 246 5.76 -18.22 -2.98
C THR A 246 7.19 -17.78 -2.72
N GLY A 247 7.42 -16.47 -2.60
CA GLY A 247 8.66 -15.93 -2.07
C GLY A 247 8.68 -15.94 -0.54
N ALA A 248 9.68 -15.27 0.04
CA ALA A 248 9.74 -15.08 1.50
C ALA A 248 8.49 -14.35 2.00
N TRP A 249 7.86 -14.87 3.06
CA TRP A 249 6.67 -14.25 3.67
C TRP A 249 6.98 -12.91 4.36
N GLU A 250 8.20 -12.78 4.85
CA GLU A 250 8.74 -11.54 5.38
C GLU A 250 10.22 -11.42 5.00
N ARG A 251 10.59 -10.22 4.54
CA ARG A 251 11.97 -9.79 4.33
C ARG A 251 12.08 -8.34 4.78
N ILE A 252 12.56 -8.15 6.01
CA ILE A 252 12.82 -6.82 6.55
C ILE A 252 14.34 -6.58 6.59
N ASP A 253 14.78 -5.51 5.93
CA ASP A 253 16.17 -5.03 5.86
C ASP A 253 16.19 -3.55 6.26
N ARG A 254 17.37 -2.91 6.37
CA ARG A 254 17.54 -1.49 6.73
C ARG A 254 16.77 -0.50 5.85
N ALA A 255 16.55 0.71 6.37
CA ALA A 255 15.83 1.79 5.67
C ALA A 255 16.43 2.08 4.29
N GLY A 256 15.57 2.35 3.31
CA GLY A 256 15.94 2.61 1.92
C GLY A 256 16.32 1.36 1.10
N LYS A 257 16.31 0.16 1.71
CA LYS A 257 16.39 -1.10 0.97
C LYS A 257 15.00 -1.69 0.68
N PRO A 258 14.83 -2.43 -0.43
CA PRO A 258 13.63 -3.22 -0.67
C PRO A 258 13.24 -4.13 0.49
N GLN A 259 12.01 -3.96 0.96
CA GLN A 259 11.36 -4.83 1.92
C GLN A 259 10.46 -5.82 1.18
N GLY A 260 10.09 -6.94 1.80
CA GLY A 260 9.17 -7.93 1.23
C GLY A 260 8.13 -8.36 2.26
N LEU A 261 6.86 -8.33 1.87
CA LEU A 261 5.74 -8.90 2.61
C LEU A 261 4.78 -9.57 1.63
N TRP A 262 3.97 -10.50 2.10
CA TRP A 262 2.82 -10.96 1.31
C TRP A 262 1.72 -9.89 1.36
N LEU A 263 1.52 -9.19 0.25
CA LEU A 263 0.42 -8.23 0.08
C LEU A 263 -0.81 -8.86 -0.56
N THR A 264 -0.62 -10.03 -1.17
CA THR A 264 -1.68 -10.91 -1.65
C THR A 264 -1.63 -12.22 -0.88
N THR A 265 -2.76 -12.85 -0.56
CA THR A 265 -2.76 -14.23 -0.04
C THR A 265 -2.40 -15.20 -1.17
N PRO A 266 -1.32 -16.01 -1.06
CA PRO A 266 -1.02 -17.03 -2.05
C PRO A 266 -2.19 -18.00 -2.23
N GLY A 267 -2.56 -18.30 -3.47
CA GLY A 267 -3.75 -19.08 -3.81
C GLY A 267 -4.96 -18.23 -4.23
N THR A 268 -4.95 -16.92 -3.97
CA THR A 268 -5.92 -16.00 -4.56
C THR A 268 -5.71 -15.92 -6.07
N SER A 269 -6.76 -16.23 -6.83
CA SER A 269 -6.73 -16.30 -8.28
C SER A 269 -6.81 -14.92 -8.95
N ASP A 270 -6.11 -14.77 -10.07
CA ASP A 270 -6.19 -13.58 -10.92
C ASP A 270 -7.42 -13.58 -11.84
N GLY A 271 -8.20 -14.68 -11.90
CA GLY A 271 -9.31 -14.86 -12.84
C GLY A 271 -9.24 -16.18 -13.61
N PRO A 272 -10.16 -16.42 -14.56
CA PRO A 272 -10.26 -17.67 -15.31
C PRO A 272 -9.18 -17.77 -16.40
N CYS A 273 -7.95 -18.05 -15.99
CA CYS A 273 -6.77 -18.00 -16.85
C CYS A 273 -5.63 -18.89 -16.34
N GLY A 274 -4.62 -19.09 -17.20
CA GLY A 274 -3.40 -19.81 -16.84
C GLY A 274 -3.69 -21.22 -16.32
N THR A 275 -3.14 -21.53 -15.15
CA THR A 275 -3.33 -22.84 -14.50
C THR A 275 -4.65 -22.98 -13.72
N ALA A 276 -5.50 -21.95 -13.71
CA ALA A 276 -6.84 -22.00 -13.13
C ALA A 276 -7.87 -21.38 -14.08
N PRO A 277 -8.19 -22.04 -15.21
CA PRO A 277 -9.15 -21.54 -16.18
C PRO A 277 -10.59 -21.49 -15.64
N GLY A 278 -10.90 -22.21 -14.56
CA GLY A 278 -12.24 -22.28 -13.96
C GLY A 278 -12.47 -21.34 -12.77
N SER A 279 -11.45 -20.63 -12.29
CA SER A 279 -11.54 -19.79 -11.09
C SER A 279 -12.05 -18.38 -11.40
N ARG A 280 -12.48 -17.66 -10.37
CA ARG A 280 -12.83 -16.23 -10.46
C ARG A 280 -11.74 -15.36 -9.87
N ARG A 281 -11.65 -14.11 -10.33
CA ARG A 281 -10.70 -13.14 -9.76
C ARG A 281 -11.02 -12.94 -8.28
N GLY A 282 -10.00 -13.05 -7.43
CA GLY A 282 -10.13 -12.87 -5.98
C GLY A 282 -10.62 -14.13 -5.23
N GLU A 283 -11.02 -15.18 -5.94
CA GLU A 283 -11.36 -16.47 -5.33
C GLU A 283 -10.09 -17.17 -4.83
N PHE A 284 -10.18 -17.82 -3.67
CA PHE A 284 -9.12 -18.70 -3.21
C PHE A 284 -9.25 -20.07 -3.89
N ASP A 285 -8.24 -20.43 -4.67
CA ASP A 285 -8.14 -21.72 -5.35
C ASP A 285 -7.06 -22.57 -4.65
N PRO A 286 -7.44 -23.70 -4.02
CA PRO A 286 -6.49 -24.53 -3.28
C PRO A 286 -5.44 -25.20 -4.19
N ASP A 287 -5.77 -25.49 -5.45
CA ASP A 287 -4.81 -26.10 -6.36
C ASP A 287 -3.75 -25.08 -6.79
N LEU A 288 -4.15 -23.81 -6.99
CA LEU A 288 -3.20 -22.72 -7.16
C LEU A 288 -2.32 -22.54 -5.92
N ALA A 289 -2.92 -22.55 -4.72
CA ALA A 289 -2.19 -22.44 -3.47
C ALA A 289 -1.12 -23.53 -3.34
N ILE A 290 -1.47 -24.79 -3.59
CA ILE A 290 -0.53 -25.92 -3.55
C ILE A 290 0.59 -25.77 -4.57
N ARG A 291 0.26 -25.40 -5.82
CA ARG A 291 1.27 -25.19 -6.87
C ARG A 291 2.28 -24.09 -6.53
N LEU A 292 1.87 -23.08 -5.78
CA LEU A 292 2.76 -21.99 -5.34
C LEU A 292 3.73 -22.43 -4.24
N VAL A 293 3.40 -23.44 -3.42
CA VAL A 293 4.29 -23.87 -2.35
C VAL A 293 5.55 -24.52 -2.96
N PRO A 294 6.77 -24.10 -2.56
CA PRO A 294 8.00 -24.78 -2.95
C PRO A 294 8.08 -26.15 -2.27
N GLU A 295 8.51 -27.16 -3.04
CA GLU A 295 8.81 -28.49 -2.52
C GLU A 295 9.92 -28.41 -1.45
N PRO A 296 9.90 -29.25 -0.40
CA PRO A 296 10.97 -29.30 0.58
C PRO A 296 12.30 -29.69 -0.08
N GLY A 297 13.32 -28.83 -0.01
CA GLY A 297 14.71 -29.19 -0.35
C GLY A 297 15.26 -28.62 -1.65
N HIS A 298 14.65 -27.59 -2.25
CA HIS A 298 15.24 -26.78 -3.32
C HIS A 298 15.29 -25.31 -2.89
#